data_AF-A0A524EPU4-F1
#
_entry.id   AF-A0A524EPU4-F1
#
_cell.length_a   1.000
_cell.length_b   1.000
_cell.length_c   1.000
_cell.angle_alpha   90.00
_cell.angle_beta   90.00
_cell.angle_gamma   90.00
#
_symmetry.space_group_name_H-M   'P 1'
#
loop_
_entity.id
_entity.type
_entity.pdbx_description
1 polymer ?
#
loop_
_entity_poly.entity_id
_entity_poly.type
_entity_poly.pdbx_seq_one_letter_code
_entity_poly.pdbx_strand_id
1 'polypeptide(L)'
;MDHEVKTPKSGLDTIIEFYNQDLEINHPIAISELVERTGLSWSFIKKTLKNMVNDYEGFHFEKSGGTWITWKDREHIIKKTDDTCSRFLKDDENND
;
A
#
# COMPACT_ATOMS: atom_id res chain seq x y z
N MET A 1 29.04 -7.14 16.21
CA MET A 1 27.66 -7.52 16.64
C MET A 1 26.81 -6.29 16.43
N ASP A 2 26.49 -6.03 15.17
CA ASP A 2 25.64 -4.93 14.75
C ASP A 2 24.26 -5.14 15.36
N HIS A 3 23.94 -4.32 16.37
CA HIS A 3 22.58 -4.23 16.88
C HIS A 3 21.77 -3.54 15.79
N GLU A 4 21.04 -4.32 15.00
CA GLU A 4 19.98 -3.78 14.16
C GLU A 4 18.98 -3.07 15.08
N VAL A 5 19.07 -1.75 15.15
CA VAL A 5 18.07 -0.92 15.81
C VAL A 5 16.80 -1.08 14.99
N LYS A 6 15.92 -2.00 15.40
CA LYS A 6 14.58 -2.15 14.80
C LYS A 6 13.82 -0.87 15.07
N THR A 7 13.84 0.04 14.11
CA THR A 7 12.93 1.19 14.06
C THR A 7 11.51 0.69 14.30
N PRO A 8 10.67 1.42 15.06
CA PRO A 8 9.27 1.03 15.22
C PRO A 8 8.63 0.92 13.84
N LYS A 9 8.09 -0.25 13.49
CA LYS A 9 7.37 -0.43 12.21
C LYS A 9 6.21 0.55 12.15
N SER A 10 6.14 1.36 11.11
CA SER A 10 5.01 2.28 10.94
C SER A 10 3.74 1.48 10.61
N GLY A 11 2.57 2.07 10.83
CA GLY A 11 1.30 1.41 10.48
C GLY A 11 1.19 1.09 8.98
N LEU A 12 1.86 1.85 8.12
CA LEU A 12 1.96 1.54 6.69
C LEU A 12 2.85 0.32 6.46
N ASP A 13 4.01 0.25 7.10
CA ASP A 13 4.93 -0.89 6.96
C ASP A 13 4.28 -2.19 7.42
N THR A 14 3.53 -2.16 8.52
CA THR A 14 2.75 -3.31 9.01
C THR A 14 1.74 -3.80 7.96
N ILE A 15 1.07 -2.87 7.26
CA ILE A 15 0.11 -3.21 6.20
C ILE A 15 0.83 -3.81 4.99
N ILE A 16 1.95 -3.22 4.56
CA ILE A 16 2.73 -3.72 3.42
C ILE A 16 3.30 -5.12 3.72
N GLU A 17 3.80 -5.32 4.93
CA GLU A 17 4.32 -6.62 5.38
C GLU A 17 3.22 -7.69 5.35
N PHE A 18 2.02 -7.37 5.85
CA PHE A 18 0.89 -8.29 5.77
C PHE A 18 0.61 -8.72 4.32
N TYR A 19 0.58 -7.78 3.37
CA TYR A 19 0.39 -8.14 1.96
C TYR A 19 1.52 -9.02 1.44
N ASN A 20 2.77 -8.71 1.74
CA ASN A 20 3.91 -9.38 1.14
C ASN A 20 4.21 -10.75 1.78
N GLN A 21 3.93 -10.92 3.07
CA GLN A 21 4.33 -12.11 3.83
C GLN A 21 3.16 -13.03 4.19
N ASP A 22 1.97 -12.47 4.47
CA ASP A 22 0.85 -13.24 5.03
C ASP A 22 -0.27 -13.48 4.02
N LEU A 23 -0.57 -12.50 3.15
CA LEU A 23 -1.67 -12.61 2.21
C LEU A 23 -1.28 -13.43 0.98
N GLU A 24 -2.12 -14.39 0.59
CA GLU A 24 -1.96 -15.14 -0.65
C GLU A 24 -2.35 -14.31 -1.90
N ILE A 25 -1.77 -14.64 -3.05
CA ILE A 25 -2.07 -13.98 -4.32
C ILE A 25 -3.51 -14.30 -4.74
N ASN A 26 -4.22 -13.28 -5.24
CA ASN A 26 -5.61 -13.38 -5.70
C ASN A 26 -6.56 -13.94 -4.63
N HIS A 27 -6.30 -13.62 -3.36
CA HIS A 27 -7.13 -13.97 -2.22
C HIS A 27 -7.81 -12.71 -1.63
N PRO A 28 -9.04 -12.36 -2.06
CA PRO A 28 -9.77 -11.22 -1.52
C PRO A 28 -10.20 -11.43 -0.08
N ILE A 29 -9.80 -10.49 0.78
CA ILE A 29 -10.22 -10.43 2.17
C ILE A 29 -11.08 -9.20 2.42
N ALA A 30 -11.92 -9.26 3.44
CA ALA A 30 -12.63 -8.09 3.93
C ALA A 30 -11.69 -7.18 4.73
N ILE A 31 -11.94 -5.87 4.67
CA ILE A 31 -11.18 -4.91 5.48
C ILE A 31 -11.23 -5.21 7.00
N SER A 32 -12.30 -5.85 7.47
CA SER A 32 -12.43 -6.26 8.88
C SER A 32 -11.40 -7.32 9.27
N GLU A 33 -11.07 -8.25 8.37
CA GLU A 33 -10.01 -9.22 8.62
C GLU A 33 -8.66 -8.51 8.75
N LEU A 34 -8.38 -7.53 7.89
CA LEU A 34 -7.15 -6.75 7.99
C LEU A 34 -7.05 -5.98 9.31
N VAL A 35 -8.17 -5.44 9.82
CA VAL A 35 -8.25 -4.83 11.16
C VAL A 35 -7.86 -5.82 12.24
N GLU A 36 -8.43 -7.03 12.20
CA GLU A 36 -8.18 -8.07 13.21
C GLU A 36 -6.72 -8.57 13.17
N ARG A 37 -6.17 -8.75 11.97
CA ARG A 37 -4.79 -9.25 11.77
C ARG A 37 -3.73 -8.23 12.16
N THR A 38 -3.94 -6.95 11.85
CA THR A 38 -2.93 -5.90 12.06
C THR A 38 -3.11 -5.14 13.38
N GLY A 39 -4.28 -5.23 14.02
CA GLY A 39 -4.63 -4.47 15.21
C GLY A 39 -4.79 -2.96 14.98
N LEU A 40 -4.75 -2.49 13.73
CA LEU A 40 -4.89 -1.09 13.36
C LEU A 40 -6.36 -0.69 13.25
N SER A 41 -6.67 0.58 13.51
CA SER A 41 -8.06 1.05 13.44
C SER A 41 -8.60 1.00 12.00
N TRP A 42 -9.89 0.66 11.86
CA TRP A 42 -10.56 0.57 10.56
C TRP A 42 -10.43 1.86 9.73
N SER A 43 -10.60 3.03 10.37
CA SER A 43 -10.49 4.33 9.70
C SER A 43 -9.07 4.58 9.18
N PHE A 44 -8.04 4.20 9.95
CA PHE A 44 -6.65 4.29 9.53
C PHE A 44 -6.40 3.38 8.32
N ILE A 45 -6.72 2.09 8.44
CA ILE A 45 -6.55 1.11 7.37
C ILE A 45 -7.25 1.59 6.10
N LYS A 46 -8.53 1.96 6.19
CA LYS A 46 -9.29 2.41 5.02
C LYS A 46 -8.66 3.61 4.33
N LYS A 47 -8.17 4.60 5.10
CA LYS A 47 -7.49 5.76 4.55
C LYS A 47 -6.18 5.35 3.86
N THR A 48 -5.40 4.49 4.50
CA THR A 48 -4.12 3.99 3.97
C THR A 48 -4.33 3.20 2.68
N LEU A 49 -5.25 2.23 2.66
CA LEU A 49 -5.55 1.43 1.48
C LEU A 49 -6.02 2.31 0.30
N LYS A 50 -6.83 3.34 0.54
CA LYS A 50 -7.24 4.29 -0.50
C LYS A 50 -6.07 5.01 -1.15
N ASN A 51 -5.06 5.39 -0.37
CA ASN A 51 -3.86 6.03 -0.91
C ASN A 51 -3.02 5.01 -1.69
N MET A 52 -2.88 3.79 -1.15
CA MET A 52 -2.09 2.73 -1.77
C MET A 52 -2.55 2.33 -3.18
N VAL A 53 -3.84 2.43 -3.51
CA VAL A 53 -4.36 2.16 -4.87
C VAL A 53 -3.62 2.98 -5.94
N ASN A 54 -3.24 4.22 -5.63
CA ASN A 54 -2.54 5.08 -6.58
C ASN A 54 -1.03 4.89 -6.51
N ASP A 55 -0.50 4.61 -5.31
CA ASP A 55 0.94 4.63 -5.05
C ASP A 55 1.60 3.26 -5.27
N TYR A 56 0.84 2.17 -5.35
CA TYR A 56 1.37 0.80 -5.45
C TYR A 56 0.77 0.05 -6.64
N GLU A 57 1.60 -0.81 -7.25
CA GLU A 57 1.21 -1.78 -8.27
C GLU A 57 0.97 -3.15 -7.66
N GLY A 58 -0.02 -3.86 -8.20
CA GLY A 58 -0.42 -5.20 -7.77
C GLY A 58 -1.23 -5.26 -6.49
N PHE A 59 -1.78 -4.12 -6.10
CA PHE A 59 -2.64 -3.95 -4.94
C PHE A 59 -4.03 -3.49 -5.40
N HIS A 60 -5.07 -4.09 -4.85
CA HIS A 60 -6.46 -3.79 -5.20
C HIS A 60 -7.28 -3.49 -3.95
N PHE A 61 -8.14 -2.48 -4.04
CA PHE A 61 -9.05 -2.10 -2.97
C PHE A 61 -10.32 -1.47 -3.53
N GLU A 62 -11.46 -2.12 -3.27
CA GLU A 62 -12.74 -1.65 -3.78
C GLU A 62 -13.90 -2.00 -2.85
N LYS A 63 -15.07 -1.43 -3.14
CA LYS A 63 -16.30 -1.77 -2.44
C LYS A 63 -17.08 -2.78 -3.29
N SER A 64 -17.27 -3.98 -2.75
CA SER A 64 -18.09 -5.03 -3.34
C SER A 64 -19.34 -5.24 -2.48
N GLY A 65 -20.51 -4.92 -3.04
CA GLY A 65 -21.78 -4.88 -2.31
C GLY A 65 -21.72 -3.93 -1.10
N GLY A 66 -21.94 -4.49 0.09
CA GLY A 66 -21.89 -3.75 1.38
C GLY A 66 -20.50 -3.62 2.01
N THR A 67 -19.51 -4.34 1.50
CA THR A 67 -18.21 -4.56 2.17
C THR A 67 -17.06 -3.99 1.34
N TRP A 68 -16.02 -3.52 2.04
CA TRP A 68 -14.75 -3.16 1.40
C TRP A 68 -13.84 -4.39 1.37
N ILE A 69 -13.34 -4.71 0.19
CA ILE A 69 -12.48 -5.86 -0.06
C ILE A 69 -11.11 -5.41 -0.58
N THR A 70 -10.09 -6.21 -0.31
CA THR A 70 -8.72 -5.94 -0.75
C THR A 70 -7.96 -7.22 -1.04
N TRP A 71 -7.06 -7.19 -2.02
CA TRP A 71 -6.19 -8.30 -2.37
C TRP A 71 -4.93 -7.81 -3.09
N LYS A 72 -3.99 -8.73 -3.30
CA LYS A 72 -2.84 -8.55 -4.18
C LYS A 72 -2.92 -9.49 -5.37
N ASP A 73 -2.39 -9.09 -6.53
CA ASP A 73 -2.34 -9.93 -7.74
C ASP A 73 -0.95 -10.52 -8.03
N ARG A 74 -0.01 -10.31 -7.11
CA ARG A 74 1.40 -10.70 -7.24
C ARG A 74 2.02 -10.98 -5.87
N GLU A 75 3.21 -11.58 -5.86
CA GLU A 75 3.91 -11.93 -4.62
C GLU A 75 4.18 -10.72 -3.73
N HIS A 76 4.66 -9.61 -4.31
CA HIS A 76 5.00 -8.39 -3.59
C HIS A 76 4.34 -7.17 -4.23
N ILE A 77 3.69 -6.34 -3.43
CA ILE A 77 3.20 -5.03 -3.91
C ILE A 77 4.39 -4.09 -4.11
N ILE A 78 4.37 -3.32 -5.21
CA ILE A 78 5.53 -2.52 -5.64
C ILE A 78 5.14 -1.05 -5.59
N LYS A 79 5.90 -0.23 -4.85
CA LYS A 79 5.68 1.22 -4.86
C LYS A 79 6.01 1.78 -6.24
N LYS A 80 5.07 2.52 -6.84
CA LYS A 80 5.30 3.23 -8.09
C LYS A 80 6.39 4.28 -7.86
N THR A 81 7.35 4.34 -8.76
CA THR A 81 8.30 5.44 -8.79
C THR A 81 7.52 6.70 -9.12
N ASP A 82 7.51 7.68 -8.21
CA ASP A 82 7.10 9.02 -8.57
C ASP A 82 8.00 9.47 -9.72
N ASP A 83 7.42 9.78 -10.87
CA ASP A 83 8.12 10.22 -12.06
C ASP A 83 8.57 11.68 -11.86
N THR A 84 9.40 11.89 -10.84
CA THR A 84 9.87 13.21 -10.39
C THR A 84 10.78 13.86 -11.43
N CYS A 85 11.39 13.09 -12.34
CA CYS A 85 12.28 13.62 -13.37
C CYS A 85 11.54 14.43 -14.45
N SER A 86 10.30 14.08 -14.80
CA SER A 86 9.54 14.79 -15.85
C SER A 86 8.91 16.10 -15.37
N ARG A 87 8.81 16.33 -14.05
CA ARG A 87 8.32 17.58 -13.48
C ARG A 87 9.32 18.74 -13.62
N PHE A 88 10.62 18.45 -13.61
CA PHE A 88 11.66 19.48 -13.75
C PHE A 88 12.02 19.79 -15.20
N LEU A 89 11.67 18.92 -16.16
CA LEU A 89 11.97 19.13 -17.59
C LEU A 89 10.93 20.01 -18.31
N LYS A 90 9.77 20.29 -17.71
CA LYS A 90 8.71 21.10 -18.34
C LYS A 90 8.84 22.61 -18.08
N ASP A 91 9.74 23.02 -17.19
CA ASP A 91 9.98 24.44 -16.89
C ASP A 91 11.07 25.08 -17.77
N ASP A 92 11.79 24.31 -18.59
CA ASP A 92 12.86 24.82 -19.48
C ASP A 92 12.43 25.07 -20.94
N GLU A 93 11.19 24.75 -21.33
CA GLU A 93 10.74 24.83 -22.74
C GLU A 93 9.82 26.05 -23.05
N ASN A 94 10.03 27.18 -22.36
CA ASN A 94 9.41 28.47 -22.71
C ASN A 94 10.40 29.63 -22.46
N ASN A 95 11.50 29.66 -23.20
CA ASN A 95 12.33 30.86 -23.32
C ASN A 95 13.09 30.83 -24.66
N ASP A 96 12.39 31.11 -25.75
CA ASP A 96 12.98 31.66 -26.99
C ASP A 96 11.97 32.65 -27.61
#